data_AF-A0A9E4MK38-F1
#
_entry.id   AF-A0A9E4MK38-F1
#
_cell.length_a   1.000
_cell.length_b   1.000
_cell.length_c   1.000
_cell.angle_alpha   90.00
_cell.angle_beta   90.00
_cell.angle_gamma   90.00
#
_symmetry.space_group_name_H-M   'P 1'
#
loop_
_entity.id
_entity.type
_entity.pdbx_description
1 polymer ?
#
loop_
_entity_poly.entity_id
_entity_poly.type
_entity_poly.pdbx_seq_one_letter_code
_entity_poly.pdbx_strand_id
1 'polypeptide(L)' 'MAGEGGPVVSRWPAPTVTLGELYLAQGHRREAAEIFEQILRADPGNRRAREGLEGLRRRGKGKPAAAGRR' A
#
# COMPACT_ATOMS: atom_id res chain seq x y z
N MET A 1 -27.84 -16.20 -27.35
CA MET A 1 -27.89 -15.13 -26.35
C MET A 1 -27.89 -15.77 -24.96
N ALA A 2 -26.74 -15.90 -24.31
CA ALA A 2 -26.63 -16.12 -22.86
C ALA A 2 -25.20 -15.74 -22.46
N GLY A 3 -25.09 -14.71 -21.63
CA GLY A 3 -23.83 -14.11 -21.23
C GLY A 3 -23.09 -14.99 -20.24
N GLU A 4 -21.88 -15.39 -20.62
CA GLU A 4 -20.90 -15.91 -19.68
C GLU A 4 -20.37 -14.71 -18.88
N GLY A 5 -20.97 -14.50 -17.71
CA GLY A 5 -20.44 -13.62 -16.67
C GLY A 5 -19.11 -14.18 -16.21
N GLY A 6 -18.03 -13.81 -16.90
CA GLY A 6 -16.67 -14.12 -16.49
C GLY A 6 -16.45 -13.64 -15.06
N PRO A 7 -15.64 -14.36 -14.25
CA PRO A 7 -15.39 -13.94 -12.89
C PRO A 7 -14.79 -12.53 -12.96
N VAL A 8 -15.52 -11.55 -12.43
CA VAL A 8 -14.93 -10.30 -11.99
C VAL A 8 -14.04 -10.66 -10.82
N VAL A 9 -12.89 -11.26 -11.12
CA VAL A 9 -11.73 -11.11 -10.26
C VAL A 9 -11.65 -9.61 -10.10
N SER A 10 -11.96 -9.11 -8.91
CA SER A 10 -11.67 -7.75 -8.53
C SER A 10 -10.19 -7.62 -8.80
N ARG A 11 -9.87 -7.14 -10.01
CA ARG A 11 -8.52 -6.92 -10.49
C ARG A 11 -8.11 -5.62 -9.82
N TRP A 12 -8.13 -5.64 -8.49
CA TRP A 12 -7.54 -4.61 -7.69
C TRP A 12 -6.11 -4.57 -8.17
N PRO A 13 -5.69 -3.45 -8.78
CA PRO A 13 -4.33 -3.33 -9.24
C PRO A 13 -3.44 -3.59 -8.04
N ALA A 14 -2.37 -4.36 -8.26
CA ALA A 14 -1.39 -4.60 -7.21
C ALA A 14 -1.01 -3.27 -6.56
N PRO A 15 -0.81 -3.24 -5.22
CA PRO A 15 -0.43 -2.01 -4.53
C PRO A 15 0.82 -1.44 -5.21
N THR A 16 0.71 -0.23 -5.75
CA THR A 16 1.81 0.49 -6.39
C THR A 16 2.23 1.67 -5.54
N VAL A 17 3.49 2.08 -5.70
CA VAL A 17 4.03 3.27 -5.02
C VAL A 17 3.16 4.49 -5.31
N THR A 18 2.76 4.65 -6.57
CA THR A 18 1.90 5.76 -7.01
C THR A 18 0.56 5.77 -6.26
N LEU A 19 -0.02 4.59 -6.00
CA LEU A 19 -1.23 4.50 -5.19
C LEU A 19 -0.96 4.98 -3.76
N GLY A 20 0.12 4.50 -3.13
CA GLY A 20 0.51 4.95 -1.80
C GLY A 20 0.71 6.47 -1.72
N GLU A 21 1.38 7.06 -2.71
CA GLU A 21 1.57 8.52 -2.82
C GLU A 21 0.24 9.27 -2.98
N LEU A 22 -0.70 8.72 -3.75
CA LEU A 22 -2.03 9.31 -3.91
C LEU A 22 -2.80 9.32 -2.58
N TYR A 23 -2.77 8.22 -1.82
CA TYR A 23 -3.36 8.17 -0.48
C TYR A 23 -2.69 9.16 0.48
N LEU A 24 -1.37 9.36 0.39
CA LEU A 24 -0.68 10.40 1.15
C LEU A 24 -1.17 11.80 0.81
N ALA A 25 -1.31 12.11 -0.47
CA ALA A 25 -1.74 13.41 -0.94
C ALA A 25 -3.16 13.74 -0.47
N GLN A 26 -4.03 12.73 -0.38
CA GLN A 26 -5.39 12.87 0.15
C GLN A 26 -5.45 12.92 1.68
N GLY A 27 -4.33 12.69 2.39
CA GLY A 27 -4.28 12.68 3.85
C GLY A 27 -4.60 11.32 4.49
N HIS A 28 -4.89 10.30 3.69
CA HIS A 28 -5.12 8.92 4.11
C HIS A 28 -3.81 8.22 4.50
N ARG A 29 -3.19 8.70 5.58
CA ARG A 29 -1.86 8.25 6.03
C ARG A 29 -1.81 6.77 6.40
N ARG A 30 -2.90 6.21 6.92
CA ARG A 30 -2.99 4.80 7.31
C ARG A 30 -2.98 3.88 6.09
N GLU A 31 -3.90 4.10 5.14
CA GLU A 31 -3.94 3.32 3.90
C GLU A 31 -2.65 3.44 3.10
N ALA A 32 -2.06 4.65 3.03
CA ALA A 32 -0.76 4.83 2.39
C ALA A 32 0.34 3.99 3.05
N ALA A 33 0.39 3.95 4.38
CA ALA A 33 1.35 3.12 5.12
C ALA A 33 1.20 1.65 4.77
N GLU A 34 -0.03 1.14 4.76
CA GLU A 34 -0.31 -0.26 4.44
C GLU A 34 0.07 -0.61 3.00
N ILE A 35 -0.15 0.30 2.05
CA ILE A 35 0.27 0.12 0.65
C ILE A 35 1.80 0.04 0.56
N PHE A 36 2.52 0.98 1.17
CA PHE A 36 3.98 0.98 1.15
C PHE A 36 4.58 -0.24 1.88
N GLU A 37 3.97 -0.69 2.97
CA GLU A 37 4.41 -1.91 3.66
C GLU A 37 4.21 -3.15 2.78
N GLN A 38 3.08 -3.26 2.09
CA GLN A 38 2.85 -4.37 1.16
C GLN A 38 3.86 -4.36 0.01
N ILE A 39 4.16 -3.18 -0.53
CA ILE A 39 5.18 -3.03 -1.58
C ILE A 39 6.55 -3.46 -1.05
N LEU A 40 6.97 -3.01 0.12
CA LEU A 40 8.27 -3.38 0.69
C LEU A 40 8.38 -4.85 1.09
N ARG A 41 7.25 -5.51 1.38
CA ARG A 41 7.23 -6.96 1.58
C ARG A 41 7.44 -7.74 0.29
N ALA A 42 6.91 -7.24 -0.84
CA ALA A 42 7.09 -7.85 -2.15
C ALA A 42 8.43 -7.47 -2.80
N ASP A 43 8.84 -6.21 -2.63
CA ASP A 43 10.08 -5.61 -3.14
C ASP A 43 10.72 -4.73 -2.05
N PRO A 44 11.58 -5.32 -1.20
CA PRO A 44 12.33 -4.59 -0.19
C PRO A 44 13.30 -3.54 -0.75
N GLY A 45 13.66 -3.63 -2.03
CA GLY A 45 14.53 -2.69 -2.74
C GLY A 45 13.82 -1.42 -3.20
N ASN A 46 12.49 -1.36 -3.06
CA ASN A 46 11.71 -0.23 -3.52
C ASN A 46 11.95 1.03 -2.66
N ARG A 47 12.91 1.85 -3.11
CA ARG A 47 13.29 3.08 -2.42
C ARG A 47 12.12 4.03 -2.21
N ARG A 48 11.24 4.18 -3.21
CA ARG A 48 10.11 5.12 -3.14
C ARG A 48 9.09 4.71 -2.08
N ALA A 49 8.80 3.41 -1.95
CA ALA A 49 7.93 2.92 -0.88
C ALA A 49 8.54 3.14 0.51
N ARG A 50 9.87 2.94 0.64
CA ARG A 50 10.61 3.20 1.87
C ARG A 50 10.58 4.68 2.25
N GLU A 51 10.79 5.57 1.29
CA GLU A 51 10.73 7.02 1.48
C GLU A 51 9.33 7.47 1.91
N GLY A 52 8.28 6.93 1.29
CA GLY A 52 6.88 7.19 1.68
C GLY A 52 6.57 6.79 3.12
N LEU A 53 6.99 5.59 3.53
CA LEU A 53 6.86 5.11 4.91
C LEU A 53 7.68 5.93 5.90
N GLU A 54 8.89 6.34 5.53
CA GLU A 54 9.71 7.16 6.41
C GLU A 54 9.11 8.55 6.60
N GLY A 55 8.60 9.19 5.53
CA GLY A 55 7.89 10.46 5.59
C GLY A 55 6.64 10.39 6.48
N LEU A 56 5.91 9.28 6.42
CA LEU A 56 4.79 8.99 7.32
C LEU A 56 5.23 8.87 8.78
N ARG A 57 6.28 8.10 9.05
CA ARG A 57 6.81 7.87 10.42
C ARG A 57 7.36 9.15 11.05
N ARG A 58 7.99 10.02 10.27
CA ARG A 58 8.46 11.34 10.72
C ARG A 58 7.30 12.25 11.10
N ARG A 59 6.17 12.16 10.39
CA ARG A 59 4.96 12.96 10.63
C ARG A 59 4.01 12.36 11.67
N GLY A 60 4.14 11.07 11.96
CA GLY A 60 3.36 10.35 12.96
C GLY A 60 4.28 9.48 13.81
N LYS A 61 4.90 10.04 14.85
CA LYS A 61 5.48 9.21 15.91
C LYS A 61 4.35 8.41 16.56
N GLY A 62 4.15 7.16 16.13
CA GLY A 62 3.02 6.35 16.59
C GLY A 62 3.01 4.91 16.09
N LYS A 63 4.08 4.16 16.41
CA LYS A 63 4.20 2.69 16.47
C LYS A 63 4.08 1.93 15.13
N PRO A 64 5.10 1.13 14.75
CA PRO A 64 4.96 0.20 13.65
C PRO A 64 3.92 -0.83 14.04
N ALA A 65 2.84 -0.94 13.25
CA ALA A 65 1.94 -2.07 13.35
C ALA A 65 2.75 -3.31 12.97
N ALA A 66 3.20 -4.02 14.01
CA ALA A 66 3.86 -5.30 13.89
C ALA A 66 2.94 -6.23 13.10
N ALA A 67 3.27 -6.47 11.83
CA ALA A 67 2.77 -7.63 11.15
C ALA A 67 3.57 -8.84 11.62
N GLY A 68 3.24 -9.29 12.83
CA GLY A 68 3.40 -10.69 13.18
C GLY A 68 2.50 -11.50 12.27
N ARG A 69 3.09 -12.20 11.31
CA ARG A 69 2.48 -13.40 10.76
C ARG A 69 3.05 -14.56 11.58
N ARG A 70 2.25 -15.01 12.55
CA ARG A 70 2.38 -16.33 13.18
C ARG A 70 1.91 -17.39 12.20
#